data_AF-A0AAW0LJ54-F1
#
_entry.id   AF-A0AAW0LJ54-F1
#
_cell.length_a   1.000
_cell.length_b   1.000
_cell.length_c   1.000
_cell.angle_alpha   90.00
_cell.angle_beta   90.00
_cell.angle_gamma   90.00
#
_symmetry.space_group_name_H-M   'P 1'
#
loop_
_entity.id
_entity.type
_entity.pdbx_description
1 polymer ?
#
loop_
_entity_poly.entity_id
_entity_poly.type
_entity_poly.pdbx_seq_one_letter_code
_entity_poly.pdbx_strand_id
1 'polypeptide(L)'
;MAVRKRPWQNVTGDLIGCVMHARFYSSKVDFNKLRPMILKRIESRAKDYPVRGMVPVAQEVLRARAALYQGVSTLLNVFPVMTCKFCPEVYIGEKGHLIQTCCGYKRRAKNRVHEWISGGLNDILVPVETFHLQNMFQDVIKHQQRFDFDRVPAVVELCWQAGANPYDEDMCSSNWNSENVSAAIEGAESLSPHELKLIANRTLRAWEILRTGVQKLLLVYSAKVCKYCSEVHVGPSGHKARLCGVFKYESWRGAHFWEKAEVDDLVPPKLVWKRRPQDPLVLVDAHRDFYGHAPAVVDLCTQAGIIAPTKYHCMMKVQGLSGPAQLKV
;
A
#
# COMPACT_ATOMS: atom_id res chain seq x y z
N MET A 1 -12.67 15.74 55.65
CA MET A 1 -11.95 15.03 56.72
C MET A 1 -10.95 14.10 56.04
N ALA A 2 -9.65 14.03 56.32
CA ALA A 2 -8.77 14.83 57.16
C ALA A 2 -7.35 14.67 56.60
N VAL A 3 -6.61 15.78 56.65
CA VAL A 3 -5.17 15.94 56.41
C VAL A 3 -4.38 15.37 57.58
N ARG A 4 -3.19 14.81 57.35
CA ARG A 4 -1.98 14.90 58.22
C ARG A 4 -0.79 14.27 57.48
N LYS A 5 0.23 15.01 57.03
CA LYS A 5 1.30 15.81 57.69
C LYS A 5 2.62 15.02 57.66
N ARG A 6 3.65 15.67 57.08
CA ARG A 6 5.06 15.25 56.94
C ARG A 6 5.75 15.00 58.32
N PRO A 7 7.01 14.51 58.39
CA PRO A 7 8.16 15.43 58.22
C PRO A 7 9.39 14.84 57.49
N TRP A 8 10.22 15.79 57.04
CA TRP A 8 11.56 15.67 56.49
C TRP A 8 12.63 15.42 57.56
N GLN A 9 13.84 15.14 57.05
CA GLN A 9 15.19 15.20 57.66
C GLN A 9 15.69 13.84 58.14
N ASN A 10 16.92 13.40 57.89
CA ASN A 10 18.11 13.81 57.12
C ASN A 10 19.17 12.83 57.62
N VAL A 11 19.99 12.15 56.81
CA VAL A 11 21.45 12.01 57.06
C VAL A 11 22.11 11.61 55.74
N THR A 12 23.06 12.45 55.37
CA THR A 12 24.05 12.42 54.30
C THR A 12 24.93 11.17 54.30
N GLY A 13 25.27 10.70 53.09
CA GLY A 13 26.31 9.72 52.85
C GLY A 13 26.65 9.71 51.36
N ASP A 14 27.58 10.58 50.98
CA ASP A 14 28.13 10.77 49.64
C ASP A 14 28.62 9.45 49.01
N LEU A 15 28.46 9.29 47.69
CA LEU A 15 29.57 9.24 46.72
C LEU A 15 29.09 8.80 45.31
N ILE A 16 28.94 9.81 44.44
CA ILE A 16 29.54 9.90 43.10
C ILE A 16 29.28 8.76 42.08
N GLY A 17 28.63 9.11 40.96
CA GLY A 17 28.89 8.43 39.68
C GLY A 17 27.79 8.47 38.61
N CYS A 18 27.71 9.56 37.85
CA CYS A 18 27.13 9.65 36.48
C CYS A 18 25.60 9.46 36.29
N VAL A 19 24.81 10.40 36.80
CA VAL A 19 23.56 10.79 36.11
C VAL A 19 23.92 11.73 34.96
N MET A 20 24.12 11.14 33.78
CA MET A 20 24.22 11.89 32.52
C MET A 20 22.98 12.77 32.38
N HIS A 21 23.20 14.07 32.56
CA HIS A 21 22.20 15.11 32.37
C HIS A 21 21.73 15.08 30.91
N ALA A 22 20.50 14.63 30.67
CA ALA A 22 19.80 14.99 29.43
C ALA A 22 19.55 16.50 29.47
N ARG A 23 20.52 17.28 28.97
CA ARG A 23 20.39 18.72 28.78
C ARG A 23 19.33 18.95 27.71
N PHE A 24 18.09 19.23 28.13
CA PHE A 24 17.08 19.80 27.25
C PHE A 24 17.50 21.23 26.92
N TYR A 25 18.27 21.41 25.84
CA TYR A 25 18.50 22.73 25.24
C TYR A 25 17.18 23.24 24.68
N SER A 26 16.43 24.01 25.48
CA SER A 26 15.44 24.96 24.96
C SER A 26 16.21 26.05 24.22
N SER A 27 16.51 25.82 22.94
CA SER A 27 17.01 26.90 22.10
C SER A 27 15.91 27.96 22.03
N LYS A 28 16.14 29.14 22.62
CA LYS A 28 15.26 30.32 22.51
C LYS A 28 15.27 30.84 21.06
N VAL A 29 14.72 30.04 20.15
CA VAL A 29 14.65 30.35 18.72
C VAL A 29 13.45 31.27 18.51
N ASP A 30 13.71 32.46 17.97
CA ASP A 30 12.67 33.42 17.63
C ASP A 30 12.00 33.01 16.30
N PHE A 31 10.87 32.31 16.40
CA PHE A 31 10.09 31.89 15.24
C PHE A 31 9.56 33.04 14.42
N ASN A 32 9.38 34.24 14.98
CA ASN A 32 8.92 35.40 14.20
C ASN A 32 9.98 35.85 13.19
N LYS A 33 11.27 35.67 13.51
CA LYS A 33 12.39 35.93 12.59
C LYS A 33 12.61 34.79 11.59
N LEU A 34 12.45 33.53 12.01
CA LEU A 34 12.67 32.38 11.13
C LEU A 34 11.51 32.11 10.16
N ARG A 35 10.27 32.36 10.58
CA ARG A 35 9.07 32.12 9.75
C ARG A 35 9.16 32.76 8.36
N PRO A 36 9.50 34.06 8.19
CA PRO A 36 9.65 34.63 6.86
C PRO A 36 10.78 33.99 6.05
N MET A 37 11.90 33.62 6.69
CA MET A 37 13.00 32.92 6.00
C MET A 37 12.58 31.51 5.52
N ILE A 38 11.82 30.78 6.34
CA ILE A 38 11.31 29.44 6.01
C ILE A 38 10.32 29.54 4.85
N LEU A 39 9.36 30.48 4.91
CA LEU A 39 8.38 30.69 3.84
C LEU A 39 9.08 31.04 2.53
N LYS A 40 10.06 31.96 2.56
CA LYS A 40 10.87 32.31 1.38
C LYS A 40 11.61 31.11 0.81
N ARG A 41 12.12 30.21 1.66
CA ARG A 41 12.80 28.97 1.23
C ARG A 41 11.83 27.94 0.62
N ILE A 42 10.62 27.84 1.16
CA ILE A 42 9.57 26.99 0.59
C ILE A 42 9.16 27.52 -0.78
N GLU A 43 8.90 28.82 -0.88
CA GLU A 43 8.55 29.48 -2.14
C GLU A 43 9.67 29.34 -3.18
N SER A 44 10.94 29.50 -2.78
CA SER A 44 12.05 29.30 -3.70
C SER A 44 12.14 27.87 -4.22
N ARG A 45 11.91 26.87 -3.35
CA ARG A 45 11.89 25.45 -3.73
C ARG A 45 10.71 25.13 -4.64
N ALA A 46 9.54 25.72 -4.37
CA ALA A 46 8.33 25.47 -5.16
C ALA A 46 8.51 25.86 -6.64
N LYS A 47 9.39 26.83 -6.96
CA LYS A 47 9.71 27.24 -8.33
C LYS A 47 10.39 26.15 -9.17
N ASP A 48 11.06 25.21 -8.53
CA ASP A 48 11.74 24.10 -9.20
C ASP A 48 10.80 22.93 -9.51
N TYR A 49 9.53 23.01 -9.10
CA TYR A 49 8.52 21.98 -9.32
C TYR A 49 7.61 22.33 -10.52
N PRO A 50 7.20 21.34 -11.33
CA PRO A 50 7.64 19.95 -11.28
C PRO A 50 9.10 19.79 -11.77
N VAL A 51 9.82 18.84 -11.16
CA VAL A 51 11.19 18.49 -11.59
C VAL A 51 11.11 17.83 -12.96
N ARG A 52 11.50 18.55 -14.03
CA ARG A 52 11.31 18.12 -15.42
C ARG A 52 11.85 16.71 -15.72
N GLY A 53 12.96 16.30 -15.10
CA GLY A 53 13.55 14.97 -15.27
C GLY A 53 12.68 13.82 -14.73
N MET A 54 11.69 14.10 -13.87
CA MET A 54 10.77 13.11 -13.32
C MET A 54 9.48 12.95 -14.13
N VAL A 55 9.17 13.88 -15.05
CA VAL A 55 7.96 13.82 -15.88
C VAL A 55 7.87 12.51 -16.68
N PRO A 56 8.93 12.02 -17.35
CA PRO A 56 8.87 10.75 -18.09
C PRO A 56 8.65 9.54 -17.16
N VAL A 57 9.20 9.59 -15.95
CA VAL A 57 9.00 8.54 -14.94
C VAL A 57 7.54 8.51 -14.49
N ALA A 58 6.95 9.67 -14.23
CA ALA A 58 5.54 9.79 -13.87
C ALA A 58 4.60 9.31 -14.99
N GLN A 59 4.89 9.64 -16.25
CA GLN A 59 4.15 9.12 -17.40
C GLN A 59 4.29 7.59 -17.53
N GLU A 60 5.49 7.04 -17.34
CA GLU A 60 5.71 5.58 -17.35
C GLU A 60 4.91 4.89 -16.23
N VAL A 61 4.86 5.48 -15.03
CA VAL A 61 4.07 4.99 -13.90
C VAL A 61 2.58 4.94 -14.24
N LEU A 62 2.03 5.98 -14.86
CA LEU A 62 0.62 6.03 -15.26
C LEU A 62 0.29 4.97 -16.33
N ARG A 63 1.14 4.82 -17.36
CA ARG A 63 0.99 3.75 -18.37
C ARG A 63 1.05 2.36 -17.76
N ALA A 64 2.03 2.12 -16.88
CA ALA A 64 2.16 0.85 -16.17
C ALA A 64 0.93 0.59 -15.28
N ARG A 65 0.39 1.61 -14.61
CA ARG A 65 -0.84 1.48 -13.84
C ARG A 65 -2.02 1.08 -14.72
N ALA A 66 -2.23 1.73 -15.87
CA ALA A 66 -3.31 1.37 -16.79
C ALA A 66 -3.19 -0.08 -17.30
N ALA A 67 -2.00 -0.47 -17.76
CA ALA A 67 -1.73 -1.83 -18.23
C ALA A 67 -1.91 -2.89 -17.13
N LEU A 68 -1.55 -2.57 -15.90
CA LEU A 68 -1.75 -3.43 -14.74
C LEU A 68 -3.26 -3.64 -14.46
N TYR A 69 -4.03 -2.57 -14.37
CA TYR A 69 -5.48 -2.64 -14.09
C TYR A 69 -6.21 -3.44 -15.17
N GLN A 70 -5.91 -3.17 -16.45
CA GLN A 70 -6.50 -3.91 -17.55
C GLN A 70 -6.12 -5.40 -17.49
N GLY A 71 -4.83 -5.70 -17.31
CA GLY A 71 -4.35 -7.07 -17.29
C GLY A 71 -4.92 -7.90 -16.13
N VAL A 72 -4.99 -7.31 -14.93
CA VAL A 72 -5.65 -7.97 -13.78
C VAL A 72 -7.14 -8.18 -14.07
N SER A 73 -7.84 -7.17 -14.59
CA SER A 73 -9.25 -7.28 -14.95
C SER A 73 -9.51 -8.43 -15.92
N THR A 74 -8.70 -8.55 -16.99
CA THR A 74 -8.82 -9.65 -17.95
C THR A 74 -8.52 -11.02 -17.34
N LEU A 75 -7.50 -11.12 -16.47
CA LEU A 75 -7.15 -12.38 -15.82
C LEU A 75 -8.22 -12.83 -14.81
N LEU A 76 -8.92 -11.90 -14.16
CA LEU A 76 -10.02 -12.21 -13.22
C LEU A 76 -11.23 -12.86 -13.91
N ASN A 77 -11.39 -12.72 -15.23
CA ASN A 77 -12.43 -13.42 -15.99
C ASN A 77 -12.14 -14.92 -16.13
N VAL A 78 -10.90 -15.34 -15.90
CA VAL A 78 -10.45 -16.74 -16.06
C VAL A 78 -10.08 -17.37 -14.73
N PHE A 79 -9.43 -16.61 -13.84
CA PHE A 79 -9.00 -17.09 -12.53
C PHE A 79 -9.93 -16.53 -11.44
N PRO A 80 -10.76 -17.39 -10.82
CA PRO A 80 -11.64 -16.94 -9.75
C PRO A 80 -10.84 -16.48 -8.53
N VAL A 81 -11.33 -15.43 -7.88
CA VAL A 81 -10.75 -14.87 -6.66
C VAL A 81 -11.80 -14.91 -5.57
N MET A 82 -11.39 -15.38 -4.40
CA MET A 82 -12.20 -15.43 -3.20
C MET A 82 -11.67 -14.41 -2.19
N THR A 83 -12.56 -13.61 -1.62
CA THR A 83 -12.25 -12.66 -0.53
C THR A 83 -13.05 -13.03 0.72
N CYS A 84 -12.50 -12.80 1.90
CA CYS A 84 -13.20 -13.09 3.14
C CYS A 84 -14.17 -11.96 3.49
N LYS A 85 -15.42 -12.30 3.82
CA LYS A 85 -16.46 -11.34 4.22
C LYS A 85 -16.10 -10.50 5.45
N PHE A 86 -15.23 -11.01 6.33
CA PHE A 86 -14.98 -10.43 7.65
C PHE A 86 -13.58 -9.89 7.86
N CYS A 87 -12.62 -10.22 6.99
CA CYS A 87 -11.25 -9.77 7.12
C CYS A 87 -10.61 -9.57 5.75
N PRO A 88 -9.49 -8.84 5.66
CA PRO A 88 -8.85 -8.57 4.38
C PRO A 88 -8.17 -9.77 3.72
N GLU A 89 -8.47 -11.02 4.08
CA GLU A 89 -7.84 -12.19 3.48
C GLU A 89 -8.38 -12.42 2.07
N VAL A 90 -7.50 -12.71 1.12
CA VAL A 90 -7.83 -13.01 -0.28
C VAL A 90 -7.12 -14.29 -0.70
N TYR A 91 -7.78 -15.08 -1.54
CA TYR A 91 -7.27 -16.33 -2.09
C TYR A 91 -7.62 -16.42 -3.58
N ILE A 92 -6.68 -16.90 -4.39
CA ILE A 92 -6.87 -17.05 -5.84
C ILE A 92 -7.09 -18.53 -6.15
N GLY A 93 -8.31 -18.88 -6.54
CA GLY A 93 -8.75 -20.24 -6.82
C GLY A 93 -10.26 -20.40 -6.68
N GLU A 94 -10.81 -21.52 -7.18
CA GLU A 94 -12.25 -21.78 -7.22
C GLU A 94 -12.91 -21.81 -5.83
N LYS A 95 -12.16 -22.28 -4.83
CA LYS A 95 -12.60 -22.37 -3.44
C LYS A 95 -11.50 -21.82 -2.56
N GLY A 96 -11.89 -21.05 -1.55
CA GLY A 96 -10.96 -20.54 -0.56
C GLY A 96 -10.36 -21.62 0.33
N HIS A 97 -9.29 -21.27 1.06
CA HIS A 97 -8.60 -22.19 1.96
C HIS A 97 -9.35 -22.44 3.28
N LEU A 98 -8.92 -23.48 4.01
CA LEU A 98 -9.44 -23.87 5.33
C LEU A 98 -8.48 -23.50 6.48
N ILE A 99 -7.44 -22.71 6.20
CA ILE A 99 -6.53 -22.17 7.23
C ILE A 99 -7.33 -21.29 8.20
N GLN A 100 -7.10 -21.48 9.49
CA GLN A 100 -7.83 -20.81 10.56
C GLN A 100 -7.12 -19.50 10.94
N THR A 101 -7.19 -18.49 10.08
CA THR A 101 -6.58 -17.15 10.31
C THR A 101 -7.61 -16.03 10.41
N CYS A 102 -8.90 -16.33 10.19
CA CYS A 102 -9.93 -15.30 10.20
C CYS A 102 -10.09 -14.69 11.61
N CYS A 103 -10.08 -13.37 11.66
CA CYS A 103 -10.29 -12.59 12.90
C CYS A 103 -11.78 -12.26 13.14
N GLY A 104 -12.64 -12.53 12.16
CA GLY A 104 -14.05 -12.15 12.20
C GLY A 104 -14.32 -10.65 12.24
N TYR A 105 -15.59 -10.27 12.16
CA TYR A 105 -16.03 -8.87 12.03
C TYR A 105 -15.48 -7.93 13.12
N LYS A 106 -15.44 -8.40 14.38
CA LYS A 106 -14.97 -7.60 15.53
C LYS A 106 -13.50 -7.79 15.86
N ARG A 107 -12.73 -8.58 15.08
CA ARG A 107 -11.35 -8.99 15.41
C ARG A 107 -11.18 -9.62 16.82
N ARG A 108 -12.27 -10.12 17.41
CA ARG A 108 -12.29 -10.72 18.76
C ARG A 108 -12.15 -12.24 18.72
N ALA A 109 -12.73 -12.87 17.70
CA ALA A 109 -12.57 -14.29 17.49
C ALA A 109 -11.24 -14.52 16.78
N LYS A 110 -10.38 -15.36 17.34
CA LYS A 110 -9.13 -15.76 16.70
C LYS A 110 -9.31 -17.17 16.14
N ASN A 111 -8.59 -17.45 15.07
CA ASN A 111 -8.44 -18.77 14.49
C ASN A 111 -9.76 -19.40 13.99
N ARG A 112 -10.55 -18.66 13.21
CA ARG A 112 -11.70 -19.23 12.49
C ARG A 112 -11.34 -19.50 11.04
N VAL A 113 -12.07 -20.44 10.43
CA VAL A 113 -12.13 -20.55 8.97
C VAL A 113 -12.81 -19.30 8.39
N HIS A 114 -12.48 -18.99 7.14
CA HIS A 114 -13.00 -17.82 6.43
C HIS A 114 -14.38 -18.10 5.82
N GLU A 115 -15.23 -17.08 5.79
CA GLU A 115 -16.47 -17.08 4.99
C GLU A 115 -16.15 -16.39 3.67
N TRP A 116 -16.04 -17.18 2.61
CA TRP A 116 -15.57 -16.75 1.31
C TRP A 116 -16.71 -16.22 0.44
N ILE A 117 -16.49 -15.08 -0.20
CA ILE A 117 -17.34 -14.50 -1.24
C ILE A 117 -16.50 -14.24 -2.49
N SER A 118 -17.15 -14.02 -3.64
CA SER A 118 -16.45 -13.65 -4.87
C SER A 118 -15.73 -12.31 -4.68
N GLY A 119 -14.44 -12.27 -4.98
CA GLY A 119 -13.61 -11.08 -4.94
C GLY A 119 -13.52 -10.39 -6.31
N GLY A 120 -13.10 -9.13 -6.30
CA GLY A 120 -12.96 -8.32 -7.50
C GLY A 120 -11.61 -7.62 -7.63
N LEU A 121 -11.54 -6.68 -8.57
CA LEU A 121 -10.32 -5.95 -8.88
C LEU A 121 -9.72 -5.22 -7.67
N ASN A 122 -10.55 -4.60 -6.84
CA ASN A 122 -10.11 -3.83 -5.66
C ASN A 122 -9.61 -4.72 -4.51
N ASP A 123 -9.96 -6.02 -4.50
CA ASP A 123 -9.43 -6.98 -3.53
C ASP A 123 -7.97 -7.36 -3.84
N ILE A 124 -7.61 -7.35 -5.14
CA ILE A 124 -6.27 -7.62 -5.66
C ILE A 124 -5.42 -6.35 -5.69
N LEU A 125 -5.96 -5.27 -6.28
CA LEU A 125 -5.34 -3.95 -6.40
C LEU A 125 -6.00 -3.01 -5.41
N VAL A 126 -5.49 -2.98 -4.18
CA VAL A 126 -6.09 -2.19 -3.09
C VAL A 126 -6.02 -0.70 -3.44
N PRO A 127 -7.17 0.00 -3.56
CA PRO A 127 -7.19 1.42 -3.88
C PRO A 127 -6.68 2.22 -2.67
N VAL A 128 -5.73 3.11 -2.93
CA VAL A 128 -5.25 4.10 -1.96
C VAL A 128 -5.55 5.48 -2.50
N GLU A 129 -6.28 6.27 -1.72
CA GLU A 129 -6.70 7.61 -2.09
C GLU A 129 -6.00 8.69 -1.26
N THR A 130 -5.90 9.88 -1.83
CA THR A 130 -5.41 11.10 -1.20
C THR A 130 -6.28 12.27 -1.64
N PHE A 131 -6.19 13.39 -0.95
CA PHE A 131 -6.73 14.66 -1.47
C PHE A 131 -5.93 15.11 -2.68
N HIS A 132 -6.64 15.59 -3.71
CA HIS A 132 -6.06 16.28 -4.84
C HIS A 132 -5.53 17.66 -4.42
N LEU A 133 -4.31 18.01 -4.82
CA LEU A 133 -3.72 19.32 -4.56
C LEU A 133 -3.53 20.10 -5.87
N GLN A 134 -3.68 21.43 -5.81
CA GLN A 134 -3.33 22.28 -6.94
C GLN A 134 -1.82 22.29 -7.18
N ASN A 135 -1.03 22.31 -6.10
CA ASN A 135 0.42 22.17 -6.16
C ASN A 135 0.98 21.62 -4.83
N MET A 136 2.21 21.08 -4.90
CA MET A 136 2.91 20.43 -3.76
C MET A 136 3.08 21.28 -2.50
N PHE A 137 3.11 22.61 -2.63
CA PHE A 137 3.42 23.53 -1.53
C PHE A 137 2.26 24.44 -1.17
N GLN A 138 1.04 24.07 -1.55
CA GLN A 138 -0.17 24.81 -1.18
C GLN A 138 -0.45 24.77 0.33
N ASP A 139 -1.40 25.59 0.76
CA ASP A 139 -1.83 25.63 2.16
C ASP A 139 -2.36 24.28 2.65
N VAL A 140 -2.09 23.99 3.93
CA VAL A 140 -2.51 22.75 4.57
C VAL A 140 -4.04 22.68 4.67
N ILE A 141 -4.62 21.64 4.06
CA ILE A 141 -6.07 21.36 4.09
C ILE A 141 -6.53 21.22 5.55
N LYS A 142 -7.45 22.09 5.97
CA LYS A 142 -8.08 22.04 7.30
C LYS A 142 -9.23 21.04 7.29
N HIS A 143 -9.64 20.59 8.48
CA HIS A 143 -10.73 19.62 8.60
C HIS A 143 -12.05 20.06 7.99
N GLN A 144 -12.39 21.34 8.10
CA GLN A 144 -13.62 21.90 7.53
C GLN A 144 -13.59 21.87 6.00
N GLN A 145 -12.41 22.00 5.41
CA GLN A 145 -12.21 22.04 3.96
C GLN A 145 -12.17 20.65 3.31
N ARG A 146 -12.29 19.56 4.08
CA ARG A 146 -12.11 18.20 3.56
C ARG A 146 -13.08 17.80 2.44
N PHE A 147 -14.20 18.51 2.31
CA PHE A 147 -15.19 18.28 1.27
C PHE A 147 -15.03 19.24 0.08
N ASP A 148 -14.11 20.21 0.20
CA ASP A 148 -13.80 21.17 -0.87
C ASP A 148 -12.73 20.61 -1.83
N PHE A 149 -12.15 19.45 -1.50
CA PHE A 149 -11.10 18.79 -2.28
C PHE A 149 -11.54 17.40 -2.68
N ASP A 150 -11.30 17.06 -3.94
CA ASP A 150 -11.57 15.72 -4.46
C ASP A 150 -10.61 14.68 -3.89
N ARG A 151 -11.10 13.44 -3.83
CA ARG A 151 -10.30 12.25 -3.51
C ARG A 151 -9.88 11.59 -4.81
N VAL A 152 -8.58 11.36 -4.97
CA VAL A 152 -8.00 10.75 -6.17
C VAL A 152 -7.01 9.65 -5.77
N PRO A 153 -6.71 8.67 -6.65
CA PRO A 153 -5.72 7.64 -6.34
C PRO A 153 -4.35 8.25 -6.03
N ALA A 154 -3.71 7.82 -4.95
CA ALA A 154 -2.45 8.40 -4.46
C ALA A 154 -1.30 8.32 -5.48
N VAL A 155 -1.24 7.25 -6.27
CA VAL A 155 -0.29 7.12 -7.37
C VAL A 155 -0.54 8.16 -8.47
N VAL A 156 -1.81 8.42 -8.80
CA VAL A 156 -2.21 9.40 -9.82
C VAL A 156 -1.85 10.80 -9.34
N GLU A 157 -2.17 11.13 -8.08
CA GLU A 157 -1.78 12.41 -7.49
C GLU A 157 -0.26 12.60 -7.47
N LEU A 158 0.51 11.57 -7.10
CA LEU A 158 1.97 11.63 -7.11
C LEU A 158 2.51 11.93 -8.52
N CYS A 159 1.93 11.31 -9.55
CA CYS A 159 2.32 11.55 -10.93
C CYS A 159 1.87 12.94 -11.43
N TRP A 160 0.68 13.39 -11.03
CA TRP A 160 0.17 14.74 -11.32
C TRP A 160 1.11 15.82 -10.77
N GLN A 161 1.47 15.71 -9.49
CA GLN A 161 2.42 16.62 -8.86
C GLN A 161 3.82 16.54 -9.49
N ALA A 162 4.15 15.41 -10.11
CA ALA A 162 5.37 15.24 -10.89
C ALA A 162 5.30 15.82 -12.32
N GLY A 163 4.17 16.41 -12.71
CA GLY A 163 3.98 17.06 -14.01
C GLY A 163 3.47 16.14 -15.11
N ALA A 164 3.02 14.93 -14.80
CA ALA A 164 2.35 14.07 -15.77
C ALA A 164 0.84 14.37 -15.82
N ASN A 165 0.28 14.41 -17.03
CA ASN A 165 -1.16 14.52 -17.21
C ASN A 165 -1.82 13.12 -17.25
N PRO A 166 -2.70 12.76 -16.31
CA PRO A 166 -3.42 11.50 -16.28
C PRO A 166 -4.53 11.40 -17.33
N TYR A 167 -4.92 12.52 -17.94
CA TYR A 167 -5.93 12.59 -19.00
C TYR A 167 -5.33 12.70 -20.39
N ASP A 168 -4.01 12.52 -20.52
CA ASP A 168 -3.35 12.55 -21.82
C ASP A 168 -3.84 11.37 -22.68
N GLU A 169 -4.57 11.65 -23.75
CA GLU A 169 -5.23 10.65 -24.61
C GLU A 169 -4.22 9.68 -25.25
N ASP A 170 -2.97 10.10 -25.42
CA ASP A 170 -1.87 9.28 -25.95
C ASP A 170 -1.46 8.12 -25.02
N MET A 171 -1.90 8.12 -23.76
CA MET A 171 -1.66 7.04 -22.79
C MET A 171 -2.32 5.71 -23.21
N CYS A 172 -3.41 5.77 -23.97
CA CYS A 172 -4.15 4.59 -24.44
C CYS A 172 -3.71 4.10 -25.83
N SER A 173 -2.97 4.92 -26.58
CA SER A 173 -2.74 4.71 -28.02
C SER A 173 -1.44 3.99 -28.36
N SER A 174 -0.46 3.98 -27.45
CA SER A 174 0.87 3.46 -27.76
C SER A 174 1.10 2.07 -27.16
N ASN A 175 0.91 1.06 -28.02
CA ASN A 175 1.43 -0.32 -27.94
C ASN A 175 0.44 -1.44 -27.57
N TRP A 176 -0.83 -1.32 -27.97
CA TRP A 176 -1.58 -2.49 -28.42
C TRP A 176 -1.51 -2.48 -29.95
N ASN A 177 -0.73 -3.38 -30.55
CA ASN A 177 -0.95 -3.72 -31.96
C ASN A 177 -2.33 -4.37 -32.05
N SER A 178 -3.36 -3.54 -32.15
CA SER A 178 -4.73 -3.88 -32.54
C SER A 178 -4.77 -4.20 -34.03
N GLU A 179 -4.03 -5.22 -34.46
CA GLU A 179 -4.37 -5.92 -35.69
C GLU A 179 -5.00 -7.29 -35.42
N ASN A 180 -5.26 -7.69 -34.16
CA ASN A 180 -5.97 -8.96 -33.87
C ASN A 180 -6.83 -9.00 -32.58
N VAL A 181 -7.25 -7.88 -31.97
CA VAL A 181 -8.04 -7.94 -30.71
C VAL A 181 -9.33 -7.10 -30.71
N SER A 182 -9.56 -6.23 -31.70
CA SER A 182 -10.76 -5.39 -31.76
C SER A 182 -11.93 -5.99 -32.56
N ALA A 183 -11.91 -7.29 -32.86
CA ALA A 183 -12.98 -7.99 -33.58
C ALA A 183 -13.69 -9.08 -32.74
N ALA A 184 -13.58 -9.04 -31.41
CA ALA A 184 -14.17 -10.07 -30.53
C ALA A 184 -14.83 -9.48 -29.27
N ILE A 185 -15.65 -8.43 -29.44
CA ILE A 185 -16.64 -8.02 -28.43
C ILE A 185 -18.01 -8.57 -28.84
N GLU A 186 -18.07 -9.88 -29.10
CA GLU A 186 -19.27 -10.69 -29.16
C GLU A 186 -18.83 -12.17 -29.19
N GLY A 187 -18.81 -12.80 -28.01
CA GLY A 187 -18.40 -14.20 -27.84
C GLY A 187 -17.27 -14.33 -26.81
N ALA A 188 -17.59 -14.89 -25.64
CA ALA A 188 -16.57 -15.36 -24.70
C ALA A 188 -15.88 -16.61 -25.29
N GLU A 189 -15.06 -16.40 -26.32
CA GLU A 189 -14.11 -17.40 -26.79
C GLU A 189 -13.03 -17.55 -25.73
N SER A 190 -12.82 -18.79 -25.28
CA SER A 190 -11.83 -19.14 -24.27
C SER A 190 -10.44 -18.64 -24.69
N LEU A 191 -9.90 -17.65 -23.97
CA LEU A 191 -8.52 -17.18 -24.16
C LEU A 191 -7.57 -18.38 -24.20
N SER A 192 -6.75 -18.46 -25.23
CA SER A 192 -5.79 -19.55 -25.36
C SER A 192 -4.75 -19.48 -24.23
N PRO A 193 -4.14 -20.62 -23.83
CA PRO A 193 -3.07 -20.62 -22.83
C PRO A 193 -1.90 -19.69 -23.18
N HIS A 194 -1.62 -19.51 -24.46
CA HIS A 194 -0.57 -18.60 -24.94
C HIS A 194 -0.94 -17.12 -24.71
N GLU A 195 -2.18 -16.73 -25.01
CA GLU A 195 -2.68 -15.37 -24.77
C GLU A 195 -2.73 -15.04 -23.27
N LEU A 196 -3.19 -15.97 -22.44
CA LEU A 196 -3.17 -15.83 -20.98
C LEU A 196 -1.76 -15.57 -20.47
N LYS A 197 -0.79 -16.34 -20.96
CA LYS A 197 0.62 -16.18 -20.60
C LYS A 197 1.18 -14.83 -21.06
N LEU A 198 0.79 -14.35 -22.24
CA LEU A 198 1.20 -13.04 -22.77
C LEU A 198 0.63 -11.88 -21.93
N ILE A 199 -0.67 -11.94 -21.60
CA ILE A 199 -1.34 -10.98 -20.73
C ILE A 199 -0.64 -10.96 -19.38
N ALA A 200 -0.49 -12.11 -18.74
CA ALA A 200 0.16 -12.24 -17.43
C ALA A 200 1.60 -11.71 -17.40
N ASN A 201 2.38 -11.94 -18.45
CA ASN A 201 3.74 -11.39 -18.54
C ASN A 201 3.71 -9.85 -18.60
N ARG A 202 2.84 -9.28 -19.44
CA ARG A 202 2.65 -7.82 -19.52
C ARG A 202 2.16 -7.24 -18.20
N THR A 203 1.20 -7.88 -17.54
CA THR A 203 0.66 -7.49 -16.23
C THR A 203 1.72 -7.50 -15.15
N LEU A 204 2.51 -8.58 -15.05
CA LEU A 204 3.60 -8.67 -14.07
C LEU A 204 4.68 -7.62 -14.34
N ARG A 205 5.05 -7.38 -15.59
CA ARG A 205 6.01 -6.32 -15.95
C ARG A 205 5.48 -4.94 -15.57
N ALA A 206 4.19 -4.69 -15.81
CA ALA A 206 3.54 -3.45 -15.44
C ALA A 206 3.52 -3.24 -13.91
N TRP A 207 3.26 -4.30 -13.13
CA TRP A 207 3.36 -4.28 -11.67
C TRP A 207 4.76 -3.85 -11.17
N GLU A 208 5.81 -4.40 -11.78
CA GLU A 208 7.20 -4.07 -11.45
C GLU A 208 7.58 -2.63 -11.81
N ILE A 209 7.20 -2.18 -13.01
CA ILE A 209 7.46 -0.82 -13.49
C ILE A 209 6.71 0.20 -12.61
N LEU A 210 5.44 -0.07 -12.29
CA LEU A 210 4.62 0.79 -11.42
C LEU A 210 5.32 1.00 -10.06
N ARG A 211 5.71 -0.09 -9.39
CA ARG A 211 6.30 -0.01 -8.04
C ARG A 211 7.67 0.65 -8.04
N THR A 212 8.54 0.31 -9.00
CA THR A 212 9.87 0.93 -9.12
C THR A 212 9.80 2.40 -9.53
N GLY A 213 8.85 2.78 -10.39
CA GLY A 213 8.61 4.16 -10.77
C GLY A 213 8.07 4.99 -9.61
N VAL A 214 7.10 4.47 -8.84
CA VAL A 214 6.64 5.10 -7.59
C VAL A 214 7.79 5.29 -6.60
N GLN A 215 8.66 4.29 -6.45
CA GLN A 215 9.85 4.40 -5.61
C GLN A 215 10.75 5.57 -6.05
N LYS A 216 11.04 5.70 -7.34
CA LYS A 216 11.83 6.81 -7.89
C LYS A 216 11.16 8.17 -7.63
N LEU A 217 9.85 8.27 -7.84
CA LEU A 217 9.10 9.50 -7.58
C LEU A 217 9.14 9.88 -6.09
N LEU A 218 9.00 8.93 -5.17
CA LEU A 218 9.06 9.16 -3.72
C LEU A 218 10.45 9.62 -3.22
N LEU A 219 11.51 9.49 -4.03
CA LEU A 219 12.83 10.06 -3.73
C LEU A 219 12.87 11.59 -3.96
N VAL A 220 11.99 12.11 -4.82
CA VAL A 220 11.97 13.54 -5.23
C VAL A 220 10.74 14.27 -4.69
N TYR A 221 9.60 13.60 -4.68
CA TYR A 221 8.31 14.14 -4.24
C TYR A 221 7.97 13.57 -2.86
N SER A 222 7.73 14.45 -1.90
CA SER A 222 7.37 14.04 -0.56
C SER A 222 5.93 13.54 -0.51
N ALA A 223 5.71 12.36 0.05
CA ALA A 223 4.39 11.89 0.47
C ALA A 223 4.44 11.47 1.94
N LYS A 224 3.28 11.51 2.59
CA LYS A 224 3.08 11.18 4.00
C LYS A 224 2.01 10.11 4.13
N VAL A 225 2.20 9.22 5.09
CA VAL A 225 1.21 8.23 5.49
C VAL A 225 0.92 8.37 6.98
N CYS A 226 -0.32 8.15 7.40
CA CYS A 226 -0.64 8.05 8.80
C CYS A 226 -0.29 6.66 9.33
N LYS A 227 0.59 6.60 10.32
CA LYS A 227 1.05 5.35 10.96
C LYS A 227 -0.09 4.41 11.40
N TYR A 228 -1.24 4.96 11.75
CA TYR A 228 -2.31 4.23 12.44
C TYR A 228 -3.56 3.94 11.59
N CYS A 229 -3.78 4.69 10.51
CA CYS A 229 -5.02 4.59 9.74
C CYS A 229 -4.82 4.53 8.23
N SER A 230 -3.57 4.37 7.76
CA SER A 230 -3.22 4.22 6.34
C SER A 230 -3.69 5.37 5.43
N GLU A 231 -4.04 6.52 6.01
CA GLU A 231 -4.36 7.73 5.25
C GLU A 231 -3.09 8.24 4.58
N VAL A 232 -3.14 8.50 3.27
CA VAL A 232 -2.00 9.00 2.49
C VAL A 232 -2.25 10.45 2.07
N HIS A 233 -1.18 11.23 2.06
CA HIS A 233 -1.15 12.59 1.55
C HIS A 233 0.09 12.79 0.69
N VAL A 234 -0.09 13.14 -0.58
CA VAL A 234 1.02 13.52 -1.46
C VAL A 234 1.35 14.98 -1.20
N GLY A 235 2.41 15.24 -0.45
CA GLY A 235 2.83 16.58 -0.03
C GLY A 235 3.74 16.53 1.20
N PRO A 236 4.43 17.64 1.54
CA PRO A 236 5.46 17.63 2.58
C PRO A 236 4.90 17.59 4.01
N SER A 237 3.69 18.09 4.25
CA SER A 237 3.19 18.39 5.60
C SER A 237 2.07 17.46 6.09
N GLY A 238 1.35 16.80 5.19
CA GLY A 238 0.11 16.12 5.55
C GLY A 238 -1.05 17.10 5.79
N HIS A 239 -2.28 16.61 5.69
CA HIS A 239 -3.47 17.43 5.97
C HIS A 239 -3.84 17.44 7.47
N LYS A 240 -4.72 18.38 7.86
CA LYS A 240 -5.28 18.52 9.21
C LYS A 240 -6.72 18.01 9.32
N ALA A 241 -7.24 17.33 8.29
CA ALA A 241 -8.52 16.64 8.42
C ALA A 241 -8.49 15.60 9.53
N ARG A 242 -9.53 15.59 10.38
CA ARG A 242 -9.66 14.69 11.52
C ARG A 242 -10.35 13.39 11.12
N LEU A 243 -9.68 12.60 10.28
CA LEU A 243 -10.21 11.35 9.72
C LEU A 243 -9.65 10.11 10.43
N CYS A 244 -8.64 10.26 11.28
CA CYS A 244 -8.03 9.14 11.98
C CYS A 244 -9.00 8.55 13.03
N GLY A 245 -9.52 7.36 12.77
CA GLY A 245 -10.46 6.67 13.66
C GLY A 245 -9.86 6.23 14.99
N VAL A 246 -8.53 6.02 15.06
CA VAL A 246 -7.82 5.52 16.25
C VAL A 246 -7.88 6.53 17.39
N PHE A 247 -7.69 7.81 17.10
CA PHE A 247 -7.64 8.86 18.11
C PHE A 247 -8.93 9.66 18.25
N LYS A 248 -10.05 9.11 17.79
CA LYS A 248 -11.34 9.85 17.77
C LYS A 248 -11.78 10.28 19.18
N TYR A 249 -11.53 9.45 20.19
CA TYR A 249 -11.92 9.69 21.59
C TYR A 249 -10.76 10.10 22.48
N GLU A 250 -9.55 10.24 21.91
CA GLU A 250 -8.36 10.66 22.62
C GLU A 250 -8.10 12.16 22.45
N SER A 251 -7.11 12.70 23.17
CA SER A 251 -6.73 14.12 23.15
C SER A 251 -6.37 14.64 21.75
N TRP A 252 -5.92 13.76 20.85
CA TRP A 252 -5.55 14.07 19.47
C TRP A 252 -6.76 14.27 18.54
N ARG A 253 -8.00 14.01 19.00
CA ARG A 253 -9.28 14.32 18.32
C ARG A 253 -9.31 13.89 16.84
N GLY A 254 -8.80 12.70 16.54
CA GLY A 254 -8.77 12.14 15.19
C GLY A 254 -7.74 12.77 14.24
N ALA A 255 -6.74 13.49 14.75
CA ALA A 255 -5.58 13.93 13.97
C ALA A 255 -4.71 12.74 13.51
N HIS A 256 -3.94 12.96 12.44
CA HIS A 256 -3.04 11.96 11.87
C HIS A 256 -1.64 12.06 12.46
N PHE A 257 -0.99 10.90 12.58
CA PHE A 257 0.43 10.82 12.91
C PHE A 257 1.21 10.56 11.61
N TRP A 258 1.68 11.64 11.00
CA TRP A 258 2.30 11.60 9.68
C TRP A 258 3.74 11.08 9.73
N GLU A 259 4.00 9.99 9.01
CA GLU A 259 5.32 9.45 8.72
C GLU A 259 5.63 9.61 7.23
N LYS A 260 6.90 9.41 6.83
CA LYS A 260 7.27 9.42 5.42
C LYS A 260 6.63 8.20 4.75
N ALA A 261 5.92 8.40 3.64
CA ALA A 261 5.33 7.30 2.89
C ALA A 261 6.40 6.52 2.11
N GLU A 262 6.21 5.21 2.05
CA GLU A 262 6.96 4.26 1.26
C GLU A 262 6.12 3.72 0.08
N VAL A 263 6.73 2.87 -0.76
CA VAL A 263 6.06 2.31 -1.94
C VAL A 263 4.81 1.53 -1.57
N ASP A 264 4.86 0.78 -0.47
CA ASP A 264 3.75 -0.06 -0.01
C ASP A 264 2.58 0.76 0.56
N ASP A 265 2.80 2.01 0.95
CA ASP A 265 1.71 2.88 1.39
C ASP A 265 0.87 3.38 0.21
N LEU A 266 1.48 3.56 -0.97
CA LEU A 266 0.79 4.02 -2.19
C LEU A 266 0.35 2.86 -3.09
N VAL A 267 1.12 1.78 -3.13
CA VAL A 267 0.87 0.58 -3.95
C VAL A 267 0.98 -0.66 -3.04
N PRO A 268 0.08 -0.83 -2.07
CA PRO A 268 0.13 -1.93 -1.11
C PRO A 268 0.08 -3.30 -1.82
N PRO A 269 1.05 -4.20 -1.55
CA PRO A 269 0.99 -5.55 -2.04
C PRO A 269 -0.02 -6.34 -1.23
N LYS A 270 -1.08 -6.82 -1.90
CA LYS A 270 -2.01 -7.76 -1.28
C LYS A 270 -1.35 -9.13 -1.17
N LEU A 271 -1.04 -9.60 0.03
CA LEU A 271 -0.46 -10.93 0.21
C LEU A 271 -1.54 -12.01 0.23
N VAL A 272 -1.29 -13.10 -0.51
CA VAL A 272 -2.17 -14.29 -0.59
C VAL A 272 -1.37 -15.54 -0.29
N TRP A 273 -2.06 -16.57 0.21
CA TRP A 273 -1.50 -17.91 0.35
C TRP A 273 -1.23 -18.53 -1.01
N LYS A 274 -0.01 -19.03 -1.21
CA LYS A 274 0.40 -19.70 -2.44
C LYS A 274 0.43 -21.22 -2.22
N ARG A 275 -0.39 -21.94 -2.97
CA ARG A 275 -0.29 -23.40 -3.11
C ARG A 275 0.92 -23.77 -3.96
N ARG A 276 1.79 -24.64 -3.46
CA ARG A 276 2.89 -25.25 -4.21
C ARG A 276 2.44 -26.56 -4.86
N PRO A 277 3.17 -27.10 -5.86
CA PRO A 277 2.80 -28.36 -6.50
C PRO A 277 2.62 -29.54 -5.52
N GLN A 278 3.42 -29.60 -4.46
CA GLN A 278 3.37 -30.61 -3.41
C GLN A 278 2.30 -30.39 -2.34
N ASP A 279 1.69 -29.21 -2.29
CA ASP A 279 0.69 -28.87 -1.28
C ASP A 279 -0.70 -29.43 -1.67
N PRO A 280 -1.57 -29.72 -0.67
CA PRO A 280 -2.92 -30.19 -0.94
C PRO A 280 -3.71 -29.19 -1.80
N LEU A 281 -4.67 -29.70 -2.58
CA LEU A 281 -5.53 -28.87 -3.45
C LEU A 281 -6.24 -27.76 -2.68
N VAL A 282 -6.65 -28.04 -1.44
CA VAL A 282 -7.20 -27.06 -0.50
C VAL A 282 -6.23 -26.95 0.67
N LEU A 283 -5.70 -25.74 0.90
CA LEU A 283 -4.78 -25.48 1.99
C LEU A 283 -5.50 -25.58 3.35
N VAL A 284 -4.90 -26.30 4.30
CA VAL A 284 -5.45 -26.58 5.64
C VAL A 284 -4.53 -26.06 6.73
N ASP A 285 -5.06 -25.83 7.93
CA ASP A 285 -4.31 -25.20 9.01
C ASP A 285 -3.05 -25.99 9.45
N ALA A 286 -3.09 -27.32 9.37
CA ALA A 286 -2.02 -28.22 9.87
C ALA A 286 -0.63 -27.99 9.26
N HIS A 287 -0.54 -27.39 8.06
CA HIS A 287 0.74 -27.14 7.39
C HIS A 287 0.91 -25.68 6.96
N ARG A 288 0.18 -24.75 7.60
CA ARG A 288 0.22 -23.33 7.24
C ARG A 288 1.64 -22.74 7.27
N ASP A 289 2.50 -23.20 8.18
CA ASP A 289 3.87 -22.70 8.30
C ASP A 289 4.77 -23.18 7.16
N PHE A 290 4.34 -24.15 6.35
CA PHE A 290 5.06 -24.68 5.19
C PHE A 290 4.63 -24.03 3.88
N TYR A 291 3.41 -23.49 3.80
CA TYR A 291 2.90 -22.88 2.58
C TYR A 291 3.63 -21.57 2.24
N GLY A 292 3.67 -21.29 0.94
CA GLY A 292 4.20 -20.05 0.41
C GLY A 292 3.21 -18.89 0.55
N HIS A 293 3.73 -17.69 0.39
CA HIS A 293 2.94 -16.48 0.18
C HIS A 293 3.42 -15.77 -1.08
N ALA A 294 2.55 -14.97 -1.70
CA ALA A 294 2.90 -14.13 -2.82
C ALA A 294 2.05 -12.85 -2.82
N PRO A 295 2.50 -11.75 -3.45
CA PRO A 295 1.58 -10.70 -3.84
C PRO A 295 0.53 -11.26 -4.79
N ALA A 296 -0.73 -10.86 -4.63
CA ALA A 296 -1.87 -11.38 -5.36
C ALA A 296 -1.69 -11.25 -6.87
N VAL A 297 -1.17 -10.12 -7.33
CA VAL A 297 -0.85 -9.90 -8.75
C VAL A 297 0.17 -10.92 -9.25
N VAL A 298 1.19 -11.23 -8.46
CA VAL A 298 2.23 -12.20 -8.83
C VAL A 298 1.64 -13.60 -8.88
N ASP A 299 0.86 -14.00 -7.87
CA ASP A 299 0.22 -15.32 -7.86
C ASP A 299 -0.74 -15.48 -9.05
N LEU A 300 -1.62 -14.50 -9.29
CA LEU A 300 -2.55 -14.47 -10.40
C LEU A 300 -1.83 -14.70 -11.74
N CYS A 301 -0.75 -13.96 -11.97
CA CYS A 301 0.02 -14.12 -13.20
C CYS A 301 0.70 -15.49 -13.27
N THR A 302 1.20 -16.04 -12.16
CA THR A 302 1.80 -17.39 -12.15
C THR A 302 0.79 -18.49 -12.43
N GLN A 303 -0.47 -18.33 -12.00
CA GLN A 303 -1.54 -19.28 -12.36
C GLN A 303 -1.84 -19.27 -13.87
N ALA A 304 -1.60 -18.13 -14.54
CA ALA A 304 -1.64 -18.01 -16.00
C ALA A 304 -0.39 -18.56 -16.73
N GLY A 305 0.52 -19.26 -16.02
CA GLY A 305 1.61 -20.01 -16.63
C GLY A 305 2.93 -19.23 -16.82
N ILE A 306 3.10 -18.06 -16.18
CA ILE A 306 4.40 -17.39 -16.13
C ILE A 306 5.22 -17.85 -14.92
N ILE A 307 6.54 -17.76 -15.04
CA ILE A 307 7.47 -18.04 -13.95
C ILE A 307 7.64 -16.77 -13.12
N ALA A 308 7.47 -16.86 -11.80
CA ALA A 308 7.66 -15.74 -10.90
C ALA A 308 9.13 -15.27 -10.89
N PRO A 309 9.39 -13.95 -10.81
CA PRO A 309 10.73 -13.42 -10.60
C PRO A 309 11.39 -13.98 -9.34
N THR A 310 12.72 -14.15 -9.39
CA THR A 310 13.52 -14.79 -8.33
C THR A 310 13.37 -14.12 -6.96
N LYS A 311 13.16 -12.80 -6.93
CA LYS A 311 12.94 -12.05 -5.67
C LYS A 311 11.71 -12.52 -4.88
N TYR A 312 10.74 -13.17 -5.52
CA TYR A 312 9.55 -13.74 -4.87
C TYR A 312 9.73 -15.21 -4.46
N HIS A 313 10.79 -15.90 -4.90
CA HIS A 313 10.93 -17.34 -4.68
C HIS A 313 11.02 -17.72 -3.19
N CYS A 314 11.69 -16.89 -2.38
CA CYS A 314 11.81 -17.12 -0.95
C CYS A 314 10.45 -17.07 -0.25
N MET A 315 9.66 -16.01 -0.49
CA MET A 315 8.33 -15.89 0.11
C MET A 315 7.35 -16.94 -0.42
N MET A 316 7.47 -17.32 -1.69
CA MET A 316 6.67 -18.37 -2.33
C MET A 316 7.06 -19.78 -1.90
N LYS A 317 8.21 -19.93 -1.21
CA LYS A 317 8.78 -21.23 -0.78
C LYS A 317 8.82 -22.25 -1.92
N VAL A 318 9.27 -21.83 -3.11
CA VAL A 318 9.29 -22.67 -4.33
C VAL A 318 10.03 -23.99 -4.10
N GLN A 319 11.12 -23.97 -3.35
CA GLN A 319 11.92 -25.15 -2.95
C GLN A 319 11.72 -25.50 -1.47
N GLY A 320 10.69 -24.98 -0.82
CA GLY A 320 10.44 -25.23 0.59
C GLY A 320 10.03 -26.68 0.84
N LEU A 321 10.43 -27.21 1.99
CA LEU A 321 10.05 -28.56 2.43
C LEU A 321 8.52 -28.70 2.56
N SER A 322 8.05 -29.92 2.42
CA SER A 322 6.67 -30.30 2.78
C SER A 322 6.54 -30.37 4.30
N GLY A 323 5.33 -30.15 4.80
CA GLY A 323 5.03 -30.44 6.20
C GLY A 323 5.24 -31.92 6.53
N PRO A 324 5.49 -32.26 7.81
CA PRO A 324 5.63 -33.66 8.22
C PRO A 324 4.38 -34.44 7.80
N ALA A 325 4.58 -35.57 7.12
CA ALA A 325 3.48 -36.48 6.80
C ALA A 325 2.82 -36.88 8.12
N GLN A 326 1.51 -36.68 8.23
CA GLN A 326 0.76 -37.25 9.35
C GLN A 326 0.92 -38.77 9.27
N LEU A 327 1.81 -39.34 10.10
CA LEU A 327 1.77 -40.75 10.44
C LEU A 327 0.38 -40.97 11.02
N LYS A 328 -0.51 -41.55 10.22
CA LYS A 328 -1.75 -42.12 10.71
C LYS A 328 -1.33 -43.26 11.65
N VAL A 329 -1.33 -43.00 12.95
CA VAL A 329 -1.26 -44.04 13.99
C VAL A 329 -2.65 -44.60 14.18
#